data_AF-A0A1M5KQ99-F1
#
_entry.id   AF-A0A1M5KQ99-F1
#
_cell.length_a   1.000
_cell.length_b   1.000
_cell.length_c   1.000
_cell.angle_alpha   90.00
_cell.angle_beta   90.00
_cell.angle_gamma   90.00
#
_symmetry.space_group_name_H-M   'P 1'
#
loop_
_entity.id
_entity.type
_entity.pdbx_description
1 polymer ?
#
loop_
_entity_poly.entity_id
_entity_poly.type
_entity_poly.pdbx_seq_one_letter_code
_entity_poly.pdbx_strand_id
1 'polypeptide(L)'
;MEVEFNIAGRILSKDGARAISLAEILASPLSMGATNAADLTEDALAAYCKALSVQNSCKVYVWKDREEYGNANVFNGGSDYEVVNEICFLCIYDCGNEVARETTDHWNEKIDAVI
;
A
#
# COMPACT_ATOMS: atom_id res chain seq x y z
N MET A 1 3.50 -22.08 -1.02
CA MET A 1 2.72 -20.85 -1.20
C MET A 1 3.32 -19.87 -0.23
N GLU A 2 3.99 -18.88 -0.78
CA GLU A 2 4.67 -17.81 -0.05
C GLU A 2 3.76 -16.59 -0.05
N VAL A 3 3.78 -15.82 1.03
CA VAL A 3 2.97 -14.62 1.15
C VAL A 3 3.91 -13.48 1.44
N GLU A 4 3.88 -12.47 0.58
CA GLU A 4 4.64 -11.24 0.76
C GLU A 4 3.68 -10.07 1.05
N PHE A 5 4.18 -9.12 1.83
CA PHE A 5 3.47 -7.88 2.12
C PHE A 5 4.30 -6.70 1.65
N ASN A 6 3.74 -5.92 0.73
CA ASN A 6 4.38 -4.73 0.18
C ASN A 6 3.59 -3.50 0.61
N ILE A 7 4.28 -2.44 1.04
CA ILE A 7 3.64 -1.17 1.44
C ILE A 7 4.39 -0.03 0.79
N ALA A 8 3.64 0.86 0.17
CA ALA A 8 4.16 2.09 -0.39
C ALA A 8 3.10 3.19 -0.34
N GLY A 9 3.51 4.40 -0.69
CA GLY A 9 2.61 5.55 -0.74
C GLY A 9 3.18 6.70 -1.56
N ARG A 10 2.36 7.70 -1.82
CA ARG A 10 2.81 8.98 -2.37
C ARG A 10 2.15 10.18 -1.70
N ILE A 11 2.92 11.24 -1.59
CA ILE A 11 2.45 12.60 -1.32
C ILE A 11 2.31 13.31 -2.65
N LEU A 12 1.14 13.88 -2.93
CA LEU A 12 0.88 14.71 -4.10
C LEU A 12 0.82 16.17 -3.67
N SER A 13 1.98 16.84 -3.64
CA SER A 13 2.08 18.25 -3.32
C SER A 13 2.11 19.11 -4.58
N LYS A 14 2.05 20.44 -4.41
CA LYS A 14 2.20 21.40 -5.52
C LYS A 14 3.58 21.33 -6.18
N ASP A 15 4.58 20.85 -5.45
CA ASP A 15 5.97 20.75 -5.90
C ASP A 15 6.28 19.41 -6.60
N GLY A 16 5.30 18.49 -6.63
CA GLY A 16 5.39 17.21 -7.31
C GLY A 16 4.95 16.02 -6.44
N ALA A 17 5.18 14.82 -6.98
CA ALA A 17 4.90 13.57 -6.28
C ALA A 17 6.16 13.07 -5.54
N ARG A 18 6.01 12.74 -4.25
CA ARG A 18 7.09 12.11 -3.45
C ARG A 18 6.65 10.73 -3.00
N ALA A 19 7.49 9.71 -3.24
CA ALA A 19 7.26 8.37 -2.72
C ALA A 19 7.46 8.31 -1.19
N ILE A 20 6.66 7.46 -0.55
CA ILE A 20 6.73 7.10 0.87
C ILE A 20 7.18 5.64 0.93
N SER A 21 8.23 5.36 1.69
CA SER A 21 8.75 4.00 1.87
C SER A 21 8.18 3.34 3.11
N LEU A 22 8.18 1.99 3.15
CA LEU A 22 7.86 1.23 4.37
C LEU A 22 8.68 1.70 5.57
N ALA A 23 9.98 1.96 5.40
CA ALA A 23 10.85 2.41 6.49
C ALA A 23 10.38 3.75 7.10
N GLU A 24 9.90 4.68 6.27
CA GLU A 24 9.33 5.95 6.73
C GLU A 24 8.04 5.74 7.54
N ILE A 25 7.19 4.81 7.09
CA ILE A 25 5.94 4.46 7.76
C ILE A 25 6.23 3.81 9.12
N LEU A 26 7.15 2.84 9.16
CA LEU A 26 7.51 2.13 10.39
C LEU A 26 8.18 3.04 11.42
N ALA A 27 8.92 4.06 10.98
CA ALA A 27 9.51 5.06 11.86
C ALA A 27 8.48 6.00 12.52
N SER A 28 7.23 6.02 12.04
CA SER A 28 6.16 6.82 12.65
C SER A 28 5.70 6.23 13.99
N PRO A 29 5.39 7.04 15.01
CA PRO A 29 4.75 6.55 16.23
C PRO A 29 3.37 5.91 15.96
N LEU A 30 2.75 6.19 14.81
CA LEU A 30 1.49 5.61 14.40
C LEU A 30 1.62 4.16 13.90
N SER A 31 2.84 3.64 13.72
CA SER A 31 3.08 2.23 13.35
C SER A 31 2.75 1.24 14.47
N MET A 32 2.47 1.72 15.69
CA MET A 32 2.11 0.92 16.86
C MET A 32 3.12 -0.19 17.20
N GLY A 33 4.40 0.01 16.88
CA GLY A 33 5.45 -0.98 17.12
C GLY A 33 5.55 -2.07 16.05
N ALA A 34 4.87 -1.93 14.92
CA ALA A 34 5.08 -2.77 13.74
C ALA A 34 6.57 -2.75 13.34
N THR A 35 7.12 -3.92 13.04
CA THR A 35 8.53 -4.08 12.64
C THR A 35 8.70 -4.37 11.15
N ASN A 36 7.61 -4.75 10.48
CA ASN A 36 7.56 -5.08 9.07
C ASN A 36 6.16 -4.77 8.50
N ALA A 37 5.99 -4.95 7.19
CA ALA A 37 4.73 -4.68 6.51
C ALA A 37 3.56 -5.57 6.98
N ALA A 38 3.82 -6.83 7.32
CA ALA A 38 2.79 -7.77 7.76
C ALA A 38 2.16 -7.31 9.10
N ASP A 39 3.00 -6.83 10.03
CA ASP A 39 2.58 -6.34 11.36
C ASP A 39 1.72 -5.07 11.30
N LEU A 40 1.87 -4.26 10.25
CA LEU A 40 1.20 -2.96 10.17
C LEU A 40 -0.29 -3.14 9.85
N THR A 41 -1.17 -2.72 10.75
CA THR A 41 -2.62 -2.78 10.53
C THR A 41 -3.08 -1.73 9.51
N GLU A 42 -4.17 -2.03 8.82
CA GLU A 42 -4.81 -1.09 7.88
C GLU A 42 -5.25 0.21 8.58
N ASP A 43 -5.71 0.12 9.83
CA ASP A 43 -6.05 1.29 10.65
C ASP A 43 -4.84 2.15 11.00
N ALA A 44 -3.70 1.53 11.36
CA ALA A 44 -2.46 2.25 11.61
C ALA A 44 -1.95 2.95 10.35
N LEU A 45 -2.03 2.26 9.20
CA LEU A 45 -1.66 2.79 7.91
C LEU A 45 -2.58 3.96 7.48
N ALA A 46 -3.89 3.84 7.69
CA ALA A 46 -4.85 4.91 7.43
C ALA A 46 -4.62 6.12 8.35
N ALA A 47 -4.35 5.90 9.64
CA ALA A 47 -4.00 6.96 10.58
C ALA A 47 -2.73 7.70 10.16
N TYR A 48 -1.70 6.96 9.71
CA TYR A 48 -0.48 7.53 9.15
C TYR A 48 -0.78 8.40 7.91
N CYS A 49 -1.54 7.86 6.96
CA CYS A 49 -1.91 8.57 5.73
C CYS A 49 -2.65 9.88 6.03
N LYS A 50 -3.63 9.82 6.92
CA LYS A 50 -4.38 10.99 7.38
C LYS A 50 -3.46 12.03 8.00
N ALA A 51 -2.61 11.64 8.95
CA ALA A 51 -1.69 12.56 9.62
C ALA A 51 -0.76 13.26 8.62
N LEU A 52 -0.23 12.53 7.66
CA LEU A 52 0.66 13.07 6.63
C LEU A 52 -0.07 14.03 5.68
N SER A 53 -1.32 13.72 5.31
CA SER A 53 -2.15 14.61 4.49
C SER A 53 -2.47 15.94 5.19
N VAL A 54 -2.68 15.92 6.51
CA VAL A 54 -2.87 17.13 7.33
C VAL A 54 -1.56 17.93 7.39
N GLN A 55 -0.45 17.27 7.71
CA GLN A 55 0.85 17.91 7.85
C GLN A 55 1.30 18.63 6.58
N ASN A 56 1.06 18.01 5.41
CA ASN A 56 1.46 18.55 4.12
C ASN A 56 0.37 19.40 3.45
N SER A 57 -0.84 19.47 4.03
CA SER A 57 -2.00 20.15 3.44
C SER A 57 -2.22 19.75 1.97
N CYS A 58 -2.17 18.45 1.70
CA CYS A 58 -2.27 17.91 0.35
C CYS A 58 -2.85 16.50 0.32
N LYS A 59 -3.03 15.98 -0.89
CA LYS A 59 -3.45 14.59 -1.11
C LYS A 59 -2.31 13.63 -0.82
N VAL A 60 -2.59 12.58 -0.06
CA VAL A 60 -1.68 11.47 0.24
C VAL A 60 -2.45 10.19 0.03
N TYR A 61 -1.81 9.20 -0.58
CA TYR A 61 -2.33 7.85 -0.62
C TYR A 61 -1.24 6.86 -0.24
N VAL A 62 -1.65 5.80 0.45
CA VAL A 62 -0.80 4.68 0.84
C VAL A 62 -1.57 3.40 0.59
N TRP A 63 -0.84 2.34 0.26
CA TRP A 63 -1.42 1.04 0.00
C TRP A 63 -0.58 -0.06 0.66
N LYS A 64 -1.24 -1.18 0.94
CA LYS A 64 -0.66 -2.40 1.47
C LYS A 64 -1.15 -3.58 0.63
N ASP A 65 -0.23 -4.18 -0.10
CA ASP A 65 -0.45 -5.37 -0.90
C ASP A 65 -0.12 -6.62 -0.09
N ARG A 66 -0.96 -7.63 -0.23
CA ARG A 66 -0.73 -9.00 0.21
C ARG A 66 -0.72 -9.89 -1.03
N GLU A 67 0.46 -10.30 -1.43
CA GLU A 67 0.68 -11.11 -2.63
C GLU A 67 0.92 -12.57 -2.22
N GLU A 68 0.16 -13.49 -2.79
CA GLU A 68 0.40 -14.92 -2.66
C GLU A 68 1.12 -15.42 -3.90
N TYR A 69 2.32 -15.94 -3.71
CA TYR A 69 3.13 -16.52 -4.78
C TYR A 69 2.90 -18.03 -4.87
N GLY A 70 2.75 -18.49 -6.10
CA GLY A 70 2.49 -19.87 -6.43
C GLY A 70 2.81 -20.21 -7.87
N ASN A 71 2.57 -21.48 -8.23
CA ASN A 71 2.74 -21.93 -9.60
C ASN A 71 1.47 -21.61 -10.38
N ALA A 72 1.53 -20.62 -11.26
CA ALA A 72 0.37 -20.17 -12.02
C ALA A 72 0.10 -21.01 -13.28
N ASN A 73 1.15 -21.64 -13.86
CA ASN A 73 1.03 -22.48 -15.05
C ASN A 73 1.93 -23.71 -14.94
N VAL A 74 1.34 -24.92 -15.01
CA VAL A 74 2.07 -26.19 -15.11
C VAL A 74 1.88 -26.76 -16.52
N PHE A 75 2.65 -26.26 -17.49
CA PHE A 75 2.66 -26.81 -18.85
C PHE A 75 4.09 -27.14 -19.28
N ASN A 76 4.31 -28.38 -19.72
CA ASN A 76 5.55 -28.89 -20.33
C ASN A 76 6.86 -28.71 -19.52
N GLY A 77 6.80 -28.85 -18.19
CA GLY A 77 8.01 -28.99 -17.36
C GLY A 77 8.70 -27.68 -16.97
N GLY A 78 8.10 -26.53 -17.30
CA GLY A 78 8.37 -25.24 -16.66
C GLY A 78 7.27 -24.92 -15.64
N SER A 79 7.63 -24.26 -14.55
CA SER A 79 6.68 -23.73 -13.57
C SER A 79 7.07 -22.28 -13.33
N ASP A 80 6.25 -21.35 -13.82
CA ASP A 80 6.41 -19.94 -13.53
C ASP A 80 5.89 -19.70 -12.11
N TYR A 81 6.78 -19.22 -11.24
CA TYR A 81 6.44 -18.81 -9.88
C TYR A 81 6.10 -17.32 -9.92
N GLU A 82 4.81 -17.01 -9.80
CA GLU A 82 4.28 -15.65 -9.91
C GLU A 82 3.18 -15.39 -8.87
N VAL A 83 2.70 -14.14 -8.81
CA VAL A 83 1.59 -13.75 -7.94
C VAL A 83 0.31 -14.40 -8.48
N VAL A 84 -0.22 -15.37 -7.74
CA VAL A 84 -1.47 -16.08 -8.10
C VAL A 84 -2.71 -15.46 -7.46
N ASN A 85 -2.51 -14.62 -6.45
CA ASN A 85 -3.56 -13.90 -5.75
C ASN A 85 -2.98 -12.62 -5.12
N GLU A 86 -3.72 -11.53 -5.19
CA GLU A 86 -3.32 -10.22 -4.66
C GLU A 86 -4.52 -9.59 -3.98
N ILE A 87 -4.38 -9.23 -2.71
CA ILE A 87 -5.34 -8.39 -1.98
C ILE A 87 -4.61 -7.12 -1.59
N CYS A 88 -5.15 -5.97 -2.00
CA CYS A 88 -4.60 -4.67 -1.69
C CYS A 88 -5.57 -3.84 -0.85
N PHE A 89 -5.08 -3.31 0.26
CA PHE A 89 -5.72 -2.23 0.98
C PHE A 89 -5.19 -0.88 0.49
N LEU A 90 -6.10 0.03 0.10
CA LEU A 90 -5.79 1.41 -0.26
C LEU A 90 -6.47 2.37 0.72
N CYS A 91 -5.76 3.45 1.08
CA CYS A 91 -6.41 4.64 1.60
C CYS A 91 -5.86 5.92 0.99
N ILE A 92 -6.75 6.90 0.79
CA ILE A 92 -6.48 8.21 0.22
C ILE A 92 -7.08 9.27 1.15
N TYR A 93 -6.26 10.24 1.54
CA TYR A 93 -6.70 11.41 2.29
C TYR A 93 -6.28 12.70 1.58
N ASP A 94 -7.12 13.73 1.64
CA ASP A 94 -6.81 15.07 1.15
C ASP A 94 -7.05 16.10 2.27
N CYS A 95 -5.95 16.70 2.73
CA CYS A 95 -5.96 17.68 3.82
C CYS A 95 -6.68 17.14 5.08
N GLY A 96 -6.50 15.85 5.40
CA GLY A 96 -7.13 15.19 6.54
C GLY A 96 -8.54 14.63 6.32
N ASN A 97 -9.15 14.88 5.16
CA ASN A 97 -10.45 14.31 4.79
C ASN A 97 -10.25 12.98 4.08
N GLU A 98 -11.02 11.96 4.46
CA GLU A 98 -11.00 10.66 3.78
C GLU A 98 -11.63 10.79 2.40
N VAL A 99 -10.89 10.40 1.36
CA VAL A 99 -11.35 10.42 -0.03
C VAL A 99 -11.76 9.01 -0.46
N ALA A 100 -10.93 8.02 -0.14
CA ALA A 100 -11.18 6.62 -0.41
C ALA A 100 -10.51 5.75 0.66
N ARG A 101 -11.16 4.64 1.00
CA ARG A 101 -10.62 3.58 1.84
C ARG A 101 -11.26 2.28 1.41
N GLU A 102 -10.49 1.42 0.76
CA GLU A 102 -11.02 0.20 0.15
C GLU A 102 -10.01 -0.94 0.18
N THR A 103 -10.54 -2.17 0.15
CA THR A 103 -9.76 -3.38 -0.06
C THR A 103 -10.22 -4.00 -1.37
N THR A 104 -9.29 -4.26 -2.29
CA THR A 104 -9.60 -4.76 -3.63
C THR A 104 -8.54 -5.72 -4.12
N ASP A 105 -8.93 -6.60 -5.04
CA ASP A 105 -8.01 -7.49 -5.73
C ASP A 105 -7.37 -6.75 -6.93
N HIS A 106 -6.12 -7.08 -7.27
CA HIS A 106 -5.41 -6.57 -8.45
C HIS A 106 -5.29 -5.02 -8.49
N TRP A 107 -4.74 -4.42 -7.44
CA TRP A 107 -4.66 -2.96 -7.32
C TRP A 107 -3.62 -2.34 -8.24
N ASN A 108 -2.52 -3.04 -8.52
CA ASN A 108 -1.51 -2.58 -9.47
C ASN A 108 -2.11 -2.25 -10.85
N GLU A 109 -3.20 -2.91 -11.24
CA GLU A 109 -3.92 -2.61 -12.50
C GLU A 109 -4.82 -1.37 -12.42
N LYS A 110 -5.14 -0.91 -11.21
CA LYS A 110 -6.08 0.20 -10.93
C LYS A 110 -5.36 1.50 -10.58
N ILE A 111 -4.08 1.44 -10.19
CA ILE A 111 -3.32 2.62 -9.73
C ILE A 111 -3.19 3.71 -10.80
N ASP A 112 -3.06 3.32 -12.07
CA ASP A 112 -2.99 4.24 -13.21
C ASP A 112 -4.30 5.00 -13.46
N ALA A 113 -5.44 4.48 -12.97
CA ALA A 113 -6.74 5.15 -13.08
C ALA A 113 -6.99 6.17 -11.95
N VAL A 114 -6.18 6.13 -10.88
CA VAL A 114 -6.38 6.93 -9.66
C VAL A 114 -5.37 8.08 -9.53
N ILE A 115 -4.23 7.98 -10.20
CA ILE A 115 -3.19 9.03 -10.30
C ILE A 115 -3.47 9.96 -11.48
#